data_AF-A0AA39PEI8-F1
#
_entry.id   AF-A0AA39PEI8-F1
#
_cell.length_a   1.000
_cell.length_b   1.000
_cell.length_c   1.000
_cell.angle_alpha   90.00
_cell.angle_beta   90.00
_cell.angle_gamma   90.00
#
_symmetry.space_group_name_H-M   'P 1'
#
loop_
_entity.id
_entity.type
_entity.pdbx_description
1 polymer ?
#
loop_
_entity_poly.entity_id
_entity_poly.type
_entity_poly.pdbx_seq_one_letter_code
_entity_poly.pdbx_strand_id
1 'polypeptide(L)'
;MAMQQSRTFQLQDLLSNAGDGKDEENLSVNDGCVGTYIEEHKIFITTPNGSFIPRPPTAMEILLHEDGRFGHRDPTHAPQFFDAKFCHFSVIPCRPGPKDDTHPYCNWLDTIWYNVIDTDIVYSTEYLTHIGLLSQEVHSQFQRVYNYIDEHSSAAHSSKRFSEEFNGFLSIRCTHLEALVNRTRSVMMDSMTIRVQVAAMQSYWLELVAGDMLAKCLHV
;
A
#
# COMPACT_ATOMS: atom_id res chain seq x y z
N MET A 1 22.00 33.87 13.81
CA MET A 1 22.18 33.26 12.47
C MET A 1 23.09 32.05 12.63
N ALA A 2 22.53 30.84 12.69
CA ALA A 2 23.33 29.62 12.74
C ALA A 2 23.62 29.16 11.30
N MET A 3 24.89 29.06 10.95
CA MET A 3 25.34 28.45 9.69
C MET A 3 25.01 26.96 9.73
N GLN A 4 24.06 26.54 8.90
CA GLN A 4 23.78 25.12 8.68
C GLN A 4 24.91 24.56 7.80
N GLN A 5 25.89 23.92 8.42
CA GLN A 5 26.95 23.22 7.69
C GLN A 5 26.31 22.04 6.96
N SER A 6 26.17 22.16 5.64
CA SER A 6 25.76 21.06 4.77
C SER A 6 26.93 20.07 4.68
N ARG A 7 26.94 19.07 5.57
CA ARG A 7 27.89 17.96 5.49
C ARG A 7 27.45 17.04 4.36
N THR A 8 28.29 16.88 3.35
CA THR A 8 28.08 15.89 2.29
C THR A 8 28.56 14.54 2.80
N PHE A 9 27.64 13.62 3.07
CA PHE A 9 27.97 12.25 3.49
C PHE A 9 28.62 11.48 2.34
N GLN A 10 29.72 10.79 2.61
CA GLN A 10 30.39 9.91 1.65
C GLN A 10 30.28 8.45 2.07
N LEU A 11 30.40 7.52 1.11
CA LEU A 11 30.38 6.07 1.34
C LEU A 11 31.38 5.62 2.44
N GLN A 12 32.51 6.31 2.54
CA GLN A 12 33.58 6.02 3.50
C GLN A 12 33.16 6.33 4.95
N ASP A 13 32.26 7.27 5.17
CA ASP A 13 31.71 7.62 6.49
C ASP A 13 30.82 6.50 7.07
N LEU A 14 30.41 5.53 6.24
CA LEU A 14 29.54 4.42 6.64
C LEU A 14 30.33 3.18 7.07
N LEU A 15 31.49 2.97 6.44
CA LEU A 15 32.39 1.87 6.77
C LEU A 15 33.08 2.08 8.12
N SER A 16 33.10 3.30 8.66
CA SER A 16 33.70 3.59 9.97
C SER A 16 32.94 2.96 11.14
N ASN A 17 31.65 2.65 10.95
CA ASN A 17 30.78 2.05 11.97
C ASN A 17 30.57 0.55 11.75
N ALA A 18 31.18 -0.04 10.71
CA ALA A 18 31.20 -1.48 10.52
C ALA A 18 32.15 -2.10 11.55
N GLY A 19 31.66 -2.27 12.78
CA GLY A 19 32.39 -2.97 13.84
C GLY A 19 32.70 -4.42 13.44
N ASP A 20 33.73 -5.00 14.08
CA ASP A 20 34.28 -6.35 13.85
C ASP A 20 33.33 -7.52 14.24
N GLY A 21 32.01 -7.29 14.22
CA GLY A 21 30.98 -8.29 14.51
C GLY A 21 30.97 -8.80 15.96
N LYS A 22 31.50 -8.03 16.92
CA LYS A 22 31.69 -8.47 18.32
C LYS A 22 30.78 -7.83 19.36
N ASP A 23 29.99 -6.83 19.01
CA ASP A 23 29.13 -6.16 19.97
C ASP A 23 27.66 -6.50 19.66
N GLU A 24 27.12 -7.47 20.41
CA GLU A 24 25.67 -7.69 20.56
C GLU A 24 25.05 -6.54 21.38
N GLU A 25 25.24 -5.29 20.95
CA GLU A 25 24.46 -4.18 21.49
C GLU A 25 23.03 -4.29 20.96
N ASN A 26 22.06 -4.05 21.85
CA ASN A 26 20.63 -4.09 21.54
C ASN A 26 20.29 -3.02 20.48
N LEU A 27 20.36 -3.43 19.21
CA LEU A 27 19.94 -2.63 18.06
C LEU A 27 18.48 -2.18 18.27
N SER A 28 18.26 -0.87 18.25
CA SER A 28 16.93 -0.27 18.28
C SER A 28 16.39 -0.06 16.86
N VAL A 29 15.11 0.29 16.73
CA VAL A 29 14.49 0.60 15.43
C VAL A 29 15.16 1.77 14.68
N ASN A 30 15.98 2.57 15.38
CA ASN A 30 16.75 3.67 14.80
C ASN A 30 18.12 3.24 14.28
N ASP A 31 18.56 2.02 14.61
CA ASP A 31 19.86 1.47 14.25
C ASP A 31 19.69 0.62 12.99
N GLY A 32 20.03 1.19 11.83
CA GLY A 32 20.01 0.45 10.58
C GLY A 32 21.08 -0.64 10.55
N CYS A 33 20.67 -1.91 10.49
CA CYS A 33 21.58 -3.05 10.38
C CYS A 33 22.36 -3.07 9.06
N VAL A 34 21.75 -2.60 7.98
CA VAL A 34 22.38 -2.49 6.66
C VAL A 34 21.98 -1.17 5.99
N GLY A 35 22.79 -0.71 5.04
CA GLY A 35 22.48 0.50 4.29
C GLY A 35 23.03 0.49 2.87
N THR A 36 22.46 1.34 2.02
CA THR A 36 22.94 1.58 0.66
C THR A 36 23.03 3.07 0.38
N TYR A 37 23.87 3.42 -0.60
CA TYR A 37 23.95 4.75 -1.14
C TYR A 37 23.58 4.72 -2.61
N ILE A 38 22.61 5.53 -3.00
CA ILE A 38 22.16 5.65 -4.38
C ILE A 38 22.77 6.92 -4.96
N GLU A 39 23.87 6.73 -5.67
CA GLU A 39 24.73 7.79 -6.18
C GLU A 39 23.99 8.79 -7.08
N GLU A 40 23.16 8.27 -8.00
CA GLU A 40 22.35 9.05 -8.95
C GLU A 40 21.46 10.09 -8.26
N HIS A 41 20.98 9.78 -7.05
CA HIS A 41 20.06 10.62 -6.30
C HIS A 41 20.66 11.24 -5.05
N LYS A 42 21.91 10.89 -4.72
CA LYS A 42 22.60 11.27 -3.48
C LYS A 42 21.78 10.94 -2.22
N ILE A 43 21.07 9.81 -2.24
CA ILE A 43 20.23 9.35 -1.13
C ILE A 43 20.96 8.25 -0.38
N PHE A 44 20.98 8.36 0.94
CA PHE A 44 21.42 7.32 1.85
C PHE A 44 20.21 6.61 2.47
N ILE A 45 20.24 5.29 2.50
CA ILE A 45 19.16 4.47 3.02
C ILE A 45 19.72 3.49 4.02
N THR A 46 19.13 3.49 5.21
CA THR A 46 19.39 2.51 6.27
C THR A 46 18.13 1.70 6.50
N THR A 47 18.30 0.42 6.77
CA THR A 47 17.21 -0.49 7.03
C THR A 47 17.62 -1.49 8.12
N PRO A 48 16.72 -1.81 9.07
CA PRO A 48 16.96 -2.88 10.02
C PRO A 48 16.85 -4.26 9.35
N ASN A 49 16.29 -4.34 8.13
CA ASN A 49 16.13 -5.59 7.41
C ASN A 49 17.39 -5.95 6.61
N GLY A 50 18.18 -6.88 7.14
CA GLY A 50 19.45 -7.32 6.55
C GLY A 50 19.34 -7.93 5.15
N SER A 51 18.16 -8.39 4.72
CA SER A 51 17.94 -8.98 3.40
C SER A 51 17.30 -8.03 2.38
N PHE A 52 16.92 -6.82 2.78
CA PHE A 52 16.15 -5.93 1.91
C PHE A 52 16.46 -4.46 2.17
N ILE A 53 16.92 -3.77 1.13
CA ILE A 53 17.14 -2.32 1.13
C ILE A 53 16.10 -1.66 0.20
N PRO A 54 15.18 -0.84 0.75
CA PRO A 54 14.18 -0.18 -0.07
C PRO A 54 14.86 0.80 -1.03
N ARG A 55 14.37 0.90 -2.26
CA ARG A 55 14.77 1.97 -3.18
C ARG A 55 13.88 3.19 -2.94
N PRO A 56 14.44 4.40 -2.81
CA PRO A 56 13.69 5.61 -2.53
C PRO A 56 12.78 5.90 -3.74
N PRO A 57 11.68 6.63 -3.53
CA PRO A 57 10.78 6.98 -4.62
C PRO A 57 11.48 8.04 -5.47
N THR A 58 12.16 7.59 -6.51
CA THR A 58 12.83 8.46 -7.48
C THR A 58 11.84 8.86 -8.57
N ALA A 59 12.23 9.78 -9.46
CA ALA A 59 11.48 10.11 -10.67
C ALA A 59 11.52 8.97 -11.72
N MET A 60 11.61 7.72 -11.28
CA MET A 60 11.54 6.54 -12.13
C MET A 60 10.16 6.42 -12.78
N GLU A 61 10.15 5.86 -13.98
CA GLU A 61 8.93 5.50 -14.68
C GLU A 61 8.08 4.57 -13.81
N ILE A 62 6.79 4.87 -13.72
CA ILE A 62 5.84 4.01 -13.04
C ILE A 62 5.56 2.83 -13.96
N LEU A 63 5.98 1.64 -13.55
CA LEU A 63 5.73 0.41 -14.29
C LEU A 63 4.41 -0.20 -13.86
N LEU A 64 3.61 -0.59 -14.84
CA LEU A 64 2.38 -1.34 -14.64
C LEU A 64 2.67 -2.83 -14.84
N HIS A 65 2.41 -3.64 -13.82
CA HIS A 65 2.61 -5.09 -13.85
C HIS A 65 1.42 -5.82 -14.46
N GLU A 66 1.62 -7.06 -14.91
CA GLU A 66 0.56 -7.90 -15.51
C GLU A 66 -0.63 -8.16 -14.57
N ASP A 67 -0.44 -8.02 -13.25
CA ASP A 67 -1.49 -8.12 -12.23
C ASP A 67 -2.27 -6.80 -12.03
N GLY A 68 -1.98 -5.77 -12.84
CA GLY A 68 -2.63 -4.46 -12.79
C GLY A 68 -2.06 -3.49 -11.75
N ARG A 69 -1.00 -3.87 -11.02
CA ARG A 69 -0.42 -3.06 -9.95
C ARG A 69 0.69 -2.13 -10.40
N PHE A 70 0.83 -1.00 -9.72
CA PHE A 70 1.81 0.05 -10.02
C PHE A 70 3.17 -0.17 -9.31
N GLY A 71 3.71 -1.39 -9.46
CA GLY A 71 5.09 -1.75 -9.07
C GLY A 71 5.51 -1.31 -7.67
N HIS A 72 6.72 -0.75 -7.55
CA HIS A 72 7.33 -0.32 -6.26
C HIS A 72 6.53 0.73 -5.45
N ARG A 73 5.46 1.29 -6.02
CA ARG A 73 4.59 2.25 -5.33
C ARG A 73 3.26 1.63 -4.90
N ASP A 74 2.99 0.38 -5.26
CA ASP A 74 1.79 -0.30 -4.81
C ASP A 74 1.94 -0.71 -3.33
N PRO A 75 1.03 -0.28 -2.45
CA PRO A 75 1.12 -0.55 -1.02
C PRO A 75 0.95 -2.05 -0.68
N THR A 76 0.46 -2.87 -1.61
CA THR A 76 0.40 -4.33 -1.42
C THR A 76 1.75 -5.02 -1.62
N HIS A 77 2.71 -4.37 -2.30
CA HIS A 77 4.00 -4.96 -2.69
C HIS A 77 5.19 -4.39 -1.94
N ALA A 78 5.13 -3.13 -1.52
CA ALA A 78 6.23 -2.46 -0.84
C ALA A 78 5.76 -1.59 0.33
N PRO A 79 6.56 -1.51 1.42
CA PRO A 79 6.35 -0.53 2.47
C PRO A 79 6.30 0.89 1.90
N GLN A 80 5.34 1.69 2.36
CA GLN A 80 5.22 3.07 1.93
C GLN A 80 6.18 3.98 2.71
N PHE A 81 6.74 4.96 2.01
CA PHE A 81 7.56 5.98 2.65
C PHE A 81 6.72 6.85 3.59
N PHE A 82 7.31 7.19 4.74
CA PHE A 82 6.66 8.11 5.67
C PHE A 82 6.59 9.52 5.07
N ASP A 83 5.37 10.03 4.92
CA ASP A 83 5.08 11.43 4.64
C ASP A 83 4.24 11.96 5.81
N ALA A 84 4.68 13.06 6.44
CA ALA A 84 3.97 13.64 7.57
C ALA A 84 2.52 14.05 7.21
N LYS A 85 2.27 14.44 5.95
CA LYS A 85 0.93 14.78 5.47
C LYS A 85 0.04 13.55 5.27
N PHE A 86 0.64 12.41 4.97
CA PHE A 86 -0.05 11.15 4.68
C PHE A 86 0.52 10.00 5.52
N CYS A 87 0.69 10.25 6.82
CA CYS A 87 1.39 9.32 7.71
C CYS A 87 0.73 7.93 7.77
N HIS A 88 -0.59 7.86 7.56
CA HIS A 88 -1.34 6.61 7.50
C HIS A 88 -0.86 5.65 6.40
N PHE A 89 -0.25 6.13 5.31
CA PHE A 89 0.32 5.22 4.30
C PHE A 89 1.43 4.34 4.87
N SER A 90 2.21 4.86 5.82
CA SER A 90 3.29 4.08 6.46
C SER A 90 2.80 2.95 7.35
N VAL A 91 1.50 2.94 7.71
CA VAL A 91 0.88 1.88 8.51
C VAL A 91 0.01 0.93 7.68
N ILE A 92 0.04 1.03 6.35
CA ILE A 92 -0.63 0.03 5.51
C ILE A 92 0.03 -1.33 5.73
N PRO A 93 -0.73 -2.36 6.13
CA PRO A 93 -0.16 -3.67 6.39
C PRO A 93 0.36 -4.32 5.10
N CYS A 94 1.54 -4.93 5.21
CA CYS A 94 2.02 -5.85 4.19
C CYS A 94 1.12 -7.09 4.14
N ARG A 95 1.21 -7.87 3.04
CA ARG A 95 0.53 -9.16 2.94
C ARG A 95 0.93 -10.04 4.14
N PRO A 96 -0.04 -10.50 4.95
CA PRO A 96 0.24 -11.41 6.05
C PRO A 96 0.84 -12.72 5.55
N GLY A 97 1.71 -13.32 6.38
CA GLY A 97 2.28 -14.63 6.09
C GLY A 97 1.19 -15.72 6.07
N PRO A 98 1.43 -16.88 5.43
CA PRO A 98 0.44 -17.95 5.26
C PRO A 98 -0.10 -18.60 6.55
N LYS A 99 0.37 -18.20 7.73
CA LYS A 99 0.04 -18.77 9.04
C LYS A 99 -0.26 -17.71 10.11
N ASP A 100 -0.50 -16.47 9.70
CA ASP A 100 -0.81 -15.39 10.63
C ASP A 100 -2.32 -15.24 10.81
N ASP A 101 -2.91 -16.19 11.53
CA ASP A 101 -4.34 -16.18 11.88
C ASP A 101 -4.69 -15.04 12.85
N THR A 102 -3.67 -14.41 13.46
CA THR A 102 -3.82 -13.28 14.38
C THR A 102 -3.86 -11.93 13.68
N HIS A 103 -3.61 -11.89 12.36
CA HIS A 103 -3.62 -10.65 11.62
C HIS A 103 -5.02 -10.01 11.64
N PRO A 104 -5.17 -8.71 11.93
CA PRO A 104 -6.47 -8.02 12.00
C PRO A 104 -7.34 -8.18 10.74
N TYR A 105 -6.71 -8.50 9.62
CA TYR A 105 -7.33 -8.64 8.31
C TYR A 105 -7.22 -10.05 7.71
N CYS A 106 -7.02 -11.08 8.53
CA CYS A 106 -6.91 -12.47 8.07
C CYS A 106 -8.14 -12.93 7.25
N ASN A 107 -9.34 -12.44 7.59
CA ASN A 107 -10.58 -12.73 6.86
C ASN A 107 -10.66 -12.11 5.46
N TRP A 108 -9.73 -11.21 5.11
CA TRP A 108 -9.73 -10.46 3.86
C TRP A 108 -8.56 -10.87 2.94
N LEU A 109 -7.77 -11.88 3.34
CA LEU A 109 -6.60 -12.36 2.60
C LEU A 109 -6.92 -12.72 1.15
N ASP A 110 -8.00 -13.48 0.96
CA ASP A 110 -8.44 -14.00 -0.33
C ASP A 110 -9.12 -12.94 -1.21
N THR A 111 -9.15 -11.68 -0.80
CA THR A 111 -9.74 -10.58 -1.58
C THR A 111 -8.78 -9.41 -1.74
N ILE A 112 -8.15 -8.97 -0.65
CA ILE A 112 -7.28 -7.78 -0.64
C ILE A 112 -5.89 -8.06 -1.23
N TRP A 113 -5.40 -9.29 -1.10
CA TRP A 113 -4.11 -9.71 -1.68
C TRP A 113 -4.27 -10.75 -2.78
N TYR A 114 -5.49 -10.90 -3.30
CA TYR A 114 -5.80 -11.80 -4.40
C TYR A 114 -5.38 -11.20 -5.75
N ASN A 115 -4.90 -12.04 -6.67
CA ASN A 115 -4.58 -11.63 -8.03
C ASN A 115 -5.66 -12.16 -8.95
N VAL A 116 -6.38 -11.27 -9.61
CA VAL A 116 -7.39 -11.66 -10.59
C VAL A 116 -6.72 -12.33 -11.78
N ILE A 117 -7.22 -13.51 -12.10
CA ILE A 117 -6.78 -14.33 -13.23
C ILE A 117 -7.89 -14.41 -14.28
N ASP A 118 -7.58 -14.89 -15.47
CA ASP A 118 -8.55 -14.87 -16.58
C ASP A 118 -9.79 -15.75 -16.32
N THR A 119 -9.69 -16.76 -15.44
CA THR A 119 -10.86 -17.57 -15.03
C THR A 119 -11.87 -16.79 -14.18
N ASP A 120 -11.46 -15.66 -13.61
CA ASP A 120 -12.32 -14.75 -12.85
C ASP A 120 -13.08 -13.78 -13.77
N ILE A 121 -12.86 -13.84 -15.08
CA ILE A 121 -13.45 -12.92 -16.06
C ILE A 121 -14.45 -13.69 -16.92
N VAL A 122 -15.70 -13.24 -16.87
CA VAL A 122 -16.77 -13.73 -17.74
C VAL A 122 -16.73 -12.92 -19.03
N TYR A 123 -16.04 -13.45 -20.03
CA TYR A 123 -15.90 -12.83 -21.34
C TYR A 123 -17.22 -12.82 -22.12
N SER A 124 -17.44 -11.77 -22.90
CA SER A 124 -18.56 -11.70 -23.83
C SER A 124 -18.42 -12.76 -24.91
N THR A 125 -19.50 -13.50 -25.16
CA THR A 125 -19.58 -14.52 -26.21
C THR A 125 -19.99 -13.94 -27.57
N GLU A 126 -20.22 -12.63 -27.65
CA GLU A 126 -20.67 -11.95 -28.85
C GLU A 126 -19.50 -11.38 -29.68
N TYR A 127 -19.72 -10.26 -30.37
CA TYR A 127 -18.78 -9.66 -31.33
C TYR A 127 -17.46 -9.14 -30.72
N LEU A 128 -17.39 -8.99 -29.38
CA LEU A 128 -16.20 -8.49 -28.67
C LEU A 128 -15.72 -9.54 -27.65
N THR A 129 -14.93 -10.51 -28.11
CA THR A 129 -14.47 -11.65 -27.27
C THR A 129 -13.37 -11.31 -26.27
N HIS A 130 -12.77 -10.12 -26.35
CA HIS A 130 -11.65 -9.70 -25.50
C HIS A 130 -12.07 -8.85 -24.30
N ILE A 131 -13.37 -8.56 -24.17
CA ILE A 131 -13.93 -7.84 -23.03
C ILE A 131 -14.82 -8.76 -22.19
N GLY A 132 -14.87 -8.49 -20.90
CA GLY A 132 -15.67 -9.27 -19.97
C GLY A 132 -16.05 -8.49 -18.73
N LEU A 133 -16.79 -9.17 -17.87
CA LEU A 133 -17.11 -8.70 -16.52
C LEU A 133 -16.35 -9.53 -15.50
N LEU A 134 -16.11 -8.95 -14.33
CA LEU A 134 -15.62 -9.72 -13.19
C LEU A 134 -16.70 -10.74 -12.80
N SER A 135 -16.28 -11.97 -12.48
CA SER A 135 -17.19 -13.04 -12.09
C SER A 135 -18.02 -12.62 -10.87
N GLN A 136 -19.26 -13.13 -10.78
CA GLN A 136 -20.14 -12.79 -9.67
C GLN A 136 -19.54 -13.21 -8.32
N GLU A 137 -18.75 -14.28 -8.29
CA GLU A 137 -18.06 -14.75 -7.09
C GLU A 137 -17.05 -13.70 -6.60
N VAL A 138 -16.10 -13.31 -7.45
CA VAL A 138 -15.06 -12.33 -7.08
C VAL A 138 -15.68 -10.95 -6.83
N HIS A 139 -16.67 -10.54 -7.63
CA HIS A 139 -17.42 -9.30 -7.40
C HIS A 139 -18.07 -9.27 -6.01
N SER A 140 -18.72 -10.36 -5.61
CA SER A 140 -19.37 -10.45 -4.29
C SER A 140 -18.36 -10.36 -3.14
N GLN A 141 -17.11 -10.79 -3.36
CA GLN A 141 -16.05 -10.59 -2.37
C GLN A 141 -15.72 -9.10 -2.20
N PHE A 142 -15.52 -8.37 -3.30
CA PHE A 142 -15.26 -6.93 -3.26
C PHE A 142 -16.46 -6.11 -2.75
N GLN A 143 -17.68 -6.57 -3.00
CA GLN A 143 -18.87 -5.97 -2.40
C GLN A 143 -18.86 -6.08 -0.86
N ARG A 144 -18.46 -7.24 -0.30
CA ARG A 144 -18.34 -7.42 1.15
C ARG A 144 -17.27 -6.50 1.74
N VAL A 145 -16.15 -6.38 1.05
CA VAL A 145 -15.04 -5.48 1.39
C VAL A 145 -15.50 -4.03 1.46
N TYR A 146 -16.28 -3.58 0.47
CA TYR A 146 -16.86 -2.24 0.45
C TYR A 146 -17.87 -2.04 1.58
N ASN A 147 -18.82 -2.95 1.77
CA ASN A 147 -19.84 -2.84 2.82
C ASN A 147 -19.20 -2.72 4.22
N TYR A 148 -18.12 -3.49 4.47
CA TYR A 148 -17.36 -3.37 5.72
C TYR A 148 -16.84 -1.94 5.94
N ILE A 149 -16.28 -1.31 4.90
CA ILE A 149 -15.79 0.07 4.99
C ILE A 149 -16.93 1.08 5.12
N ASP A 150 -18.03 0.90 4.39
CA ASP A 150 -19.18 1.80 4.46
C ASP A 150 -19.77 1.85 5.88
N GLU A 151 -19.90 0.69 6.53
CA GLU A 151 -20.34 0.57 7.92
C GLU A 151 -19.37 1.26 8.90
N HIS A 152 -18.07 1.09 8.71
CA HIS A 152 -17.05 1.65 9.60
C HIS A 152 -16.79 3.14 9.35
N SER A 153 -16.86 3.58 8.10
CA SER A 153 -16.69 4.99 7.72
C SER A 153 -17.85 5.83 8.21
N SER A 154 -19.09 5.32 8.14
CA SER A 154 -20.27 5.97 8.73
C SER A 154 -20.11 6.24 10.22
N ALA A 155 -19.40 5.37 10.95
CA ALA A 155 -19.04 5.58 12.34
C ALA A 155 -17.91 6.62 12.52
N ALA A 156 -16.90 6.62 11.64
CA ALA A 156 -15.75 7.52 11.72
C ALA A 156 -16.07 9.00 11.42
N HIS A 157 -16.97 9.28 10.46
CA HIS A 157 -17.38 10.65 10.07
C HIS A 157 -18.09 11.42 11.20
N SER A 158 -18.60 10.71 12.22
CA SER A 158 -19.18 11.34 13.41
C SER A 158 -18.14 11.84 14.41
N SER A 159 -16.86 11.47 14.23
CA SER A 159 -15.78 11.82 15.14
C SER A 159 -15.03 13.08 14.66
N LYS A 160 -14.95 14.12 15.51
CA LYS A 160 -14.15 15.35 15.26
C LYS A 160 -12.63 15.11 15.32
N ARG A 161 -12.16 13.88 15.10
CA ARG A 161 -10.79 13.45 15.39
C ARG A 161 -9.78 13.85 14.32
N PHE A 162 -10.25 14.14 13.11
CA PHE A 162 -9.40 14.40 11.95
C PHE A 162 -9.58 15.79 11.38
N SER A 163 -8.55 16.29 10.68
CA SER A 163 -8.68 17.49 9.87
C SER A 163 -9.73 17.29 8.79
N GLU A 164 -10.40 18.39 8.41
CA GLU A 164 -11.35 18.40 7.30
C GLU A 164 -10.72 17.87 6.00
N GLU A 165 -9.46 18.19 5.76
CA GLU A 165 -8.66 17.71 4.63
C GLU A 165 -8.51 16.18 4.62
N PHE A 166 -8.24 15.57 5.78
CA PHE A 166 -8.09 14.13 5.89
C PHE A 166 -9.44 13.41 5.76
N ASN A 167 -10.50 13.96 6.35
CA ASN A 167 -11.87 13.45 6.15
C ASN A 167 -12.29 13.53 4.67
N GLY A 168 -11.97 14.64 3.99
CA GLY A 168 -12.19 14.79 2.56
C GLY A 168 -11.43 13.74 1.75
N PHE A 169 -10.17 13.47 2.12
CA PHE A 169 -9.38 12.40 1.51
C PHE A 169 -10.05 11.02 1.65
N LEU A 170 -10.46 10.63 2.87
CA LEU A 170 -11.11 9.35 3.11
C LEU A 170 -12.45 9.24 2.38
N SER A 171 -13.25 10.30 2.37
CA SER A 171 -14.54 10.34 1.66
C SER A 171 -14.37 10.09 0.16
N ILE A 172 -13.40 10.78 -0.47
CA ILE A 172 -13.08 10.58 -1.90
C ILE A 172 -12.69 9.12 -2.18
N ARG A 173 -11.87 8.52 -1.31
CA ARG A 173 -11.45 7.12 -1.46
C ARG A 173 -12.62 6.14 -1.32
N CYS A 174 -13.52 6.38 -0.39
CA CYS A 174 -14.73 5.57 -0.22
C CYS A 174 -15.63 5.64 -1.47
N THR A 175 -15.88 6.85 -2.00
CA THR A 175 -16.65 7.04 -3.24
C THR A 175 -15.99 6.36 -4.44
N HIS A 176 -14.67 6.44 -4.55
CA HIS A 176 -13.95 5.76 -5.64
C HIS A 176 -14.03 4.23 -5.52
N LEU A 177 -13.91 3.69 -4.30
CA LEU A 177 -14.07 2.26 -4.04
C LEU A 177 -15.47 1.79 -4.47
N GLU A 178 -16.52 2.51 -4.03
CA GLU A 178 -17.90 2.23 -4.43
C GLU A 178 -18.06 2.23 -5.97
N ALA A 179 -17.54 3.27 -6.62
CA ALA A 179 -17.63 3.41 -8.07
C ALA A 179 -16.95 2.25 -8.82
N LEU A 180 -15.80 1.78 -8.33
CA LEU A 180 -15.09 0.65 -8.93
C LEU A 180 -15.82 -0.68 -8.71
N VAL A 181 -16.37 -0.90 -7.50
CA VAL A 181 -17.19 -2.09 -7.20
C VAL A 181 -18.43 -2.12 -8.11
N ASN A 182 -19.09 -0.99 -8.30
CA ASN A 182 -20.25 -0.89 -9.20
C ASN A 182 -19.86 -1.06 -10.68
N ARG A 183 -18.71 -0.52 -11.09
CA ARG A 183 -18.24 -0.59 -12.47
C ARG A 183 -17.86 -2.00 -12.88
N THR A 184 -17.11 -2.74 -12.05
CA THR A 184 -16.66 -4.11 -12.35
C THR A 184 -17.81 -5.11 -12.52
N ARG A 185 -19.01 -4.77 -12.04
CA ARG A 185 -20.26 -5.51 -12.27
C ARG A 185 -21.00 -5.15 -13.56
N SER A 186 -20.87 -3.90 -14.02
CA SER A 186 -21.79 -3.31 -15.00
C SER A 186 -21.13 -2.93 -16.33
N VAL A 187 -19.81 -2.77 -16.36
CA VAL A 187 -19.08 -2.31 -17.54
C VAL A 187 -18.12 -3.38 -18.00
N MET A 188 -18.33 -3.87 -19.23
CA MET A 188 -17.40 -4.81 -19.86
C MET A 188 -16.09 -4.12 -20.22
N MET A 189 -14.97 -4.75 -19.87
CA MET A 189 -13.63 -4.22 -20.06
C MET A 189 -12.65 -5.32 -20.43
N ASP A 190 -11.49 -4.97 -20.98
CA ASP A 190 -10.42 -5.93 -21.21
C ASP A 190 -9.81 -6.43 -19.88
N SER A 191 -9.11 -7.58 -19.95
CA SER A 191 -8.52 -8.23 -18.76
C SER A 191 -7.59 -7.31 -17.98
N MET A 192 -6.77 -6.50 -18.68
CA MET A 192 -5.83 -5.60 -18.02
C MET A 192 -6.56 -4.49 -17.28
N THR A 193 -7.57 -3.89 -17.89
CA THR A 193 -8.39 -2.86 -17.24
C THR A 193 -9.11 -3.41 -16.00
N ILE A 194 -9.61 -4.65 -16.04
CA ILE A 194 -10.21 -5.31 -14.86
C ILE A 194 -9.18 -5.47 -13.74
N ARG A 195 -7.99 -5.98 -14.06
CA ARG A 195 -6.90 -6.16 -13.09
C ARG A 195 -6.47 -4.83 -12.44
N VAL A 196 -6.34 -3.76 -13.25
CA VAL A 196 -6.05 -2.41 -12.75
C VAL A 196 -7.13 -1.90 -11.79
N GLN A 197 -8.41 -2.11 -12.13
CA GLN A 197 -9.49 -1.70 -11.25
C GLN A 197 -9.51 -2.49 -9.95
N VAL A 198 -9.18 -3.77 -10.01
CA VAL A 198 -9.07 -4.62 -8.81
C VAL A 198 -7.91 -4.18 -7.93
N ALA A 199 -6.73 -3.94 -8.50
CA ALA A 199 -5.58 -3.38 -7.78
C ALA A 199 -5.93 -2.03 -7.11
N ALA A 200 -6.68 -1.16 -7.80
CA ALA A 200 -7.15 0.10 -7.24
C ALA A 200 -8.15 -0.11 -6.08
N MET A 201 -9.10 -1.05 -6.20
CA MET A 201 -10.04 -1.39 -5.12
C MET A 201 -9.29 -1.89 -3.88
N GLN A 202 -8.30 -2.76 -4.06
CA GLN A 202 -7.45 -3.28 -2.98
C GLN A 202 -6.66 -2.16 -2.30
N SER A 203 -6.05 -1.28 -3.09
CA SER A 203 -5.29 -0.12 -2.58
C SER A 203 -6.18 0.83 -1.78
N TYR A 204 -7.34 1.22 -2.33
CA TYR A 204 -8.26 2.12 -1.62
C TYR A 204 -8.78 1.52 -0.32
N TRP A 205 -9.07 0.23 -0.30
CA TRP A 205 -9.45 -0.44 0.95
C TRP A 205 -8.34 -0.38 1.99
N LEU A 206 -7.10 -0.70 1.61
CA LEU A 206 -5.94 -0.65 2.51
C LEU A 206 -5.68 0.77 3.04
N GLU A 207 -5.79 1.78 2.18
CA GLU A 207 -5.66 3.20 2.58
C GLU A 207 -6.73 3.61 3.61
N LEU A 208 -7.99 3.21 3.38
CA LEU A 208 -9.12 3.52 4.28
C LEU A 208 -8.96 2.85 5.64
N VAL A 209 -8.55 1.59 5.64
CA VAL A 209 -8.30 0.81 6.84
C VAL A 209 -7.12 1.37 7.66
N ALA A 210 -6.02 1.73 7.00
CA ALA A 210 -4.89 2.38 7.63
C ALA A 210 -5.26 3.74 8.23
N GLY A 211 -6.12 4.50 7.54
CA GLY A 211 -6.69 5.74 8.06
C GLY A 211 -7.51 5.54 9.33
N ASP A 212 -8.36 4.51 9.38
CA ASP A 212 -9.14 4.16 10.58
C ASP A 212 -8.27 3.67 11.74
N MET A 213 -7.22 2.90 11.47
CA MET A 213 -6.25 2.48 12.50
C MET A 213 -5.54 3.68 13.13
N LEU A 214 -5.08 4.64 12.32
CA LEU A 214 -4.48 5.88 12.82
C LEU A 214 -5.46 6.65 13.73
N ALA A 215 -6.76 6.63 13.41
CA ALA A 215 -7.83 7.23 14.23
C ALA A 215 -7.88 6.66 15.64
N LYS A 216 -7.64 5.35 15.76
CA LYS A 216 -7.71 4.61 17.02
C LYS A 216 -6.45 4.80 17.85
N CYS A 217 -5.28 4.94 17.22
CA CYS A 217 -4.00 5.10 17.91
C CYS A 217 -3.74 6.52 18.44
N LEU A 218 -4.28 7.58 17.81
CA LEU A 218 -4.16 8.97 18.27
C LEU A 218 -5.05 9.31 19.49
N HIS A 219 -5.40 8.30 20.30
CA HIS A 219 -6.20 8.39 21.52
C HIS A 219 -5.42 8.03 22.79
N VAL A 220 -4.11 8.21 22.74
CA VAL A 220 -3.22 8.26 23.91
C VAL A 220 -2.74 9.69 24.09
#